data_AF-A0A6G3UD48-F1
#
_entry.id   AF-A0A6G3UD48-F1
#
_cell.length_a   1.000
_cell.length_b   1.000
_cell.length_c   1.000
_cell.angle_alpha   90.00
_cell.angle_beta   90.00
_cell.angle_gamma   90.00
#
_symmetry.space_group_name_H-M   'P 1'
#
loop_
_entity.id
_entity.type
_entity.pdbx_description
1 polymer ?
#
loop_
_entity_poly.entity_id
_entity_poly.type
_entity_poly.pdbx_seq_one_letter_code
_entity_poly.pdbx_strand_id
1 'polypeptide(L)' 'MAPIPTPPAQPDDATGAYVGLTAETAEQRAREHGWSTVRALAPGTVVTMEFQAGRINFEVDGGVVRRCWTG' A
#
# COMPACT_ATOMS: atom_id res chain seq x y z
N MET A 1 -25.95 -2.49 21.43
CA MET A 1 -24.57 -2.06 21.13
C MET A 1 -24.33 -2.25 19.64
N ALA A 2 -23.81 -1.24 18.94
CA ALA A 2 -23.38 -1.42 17.55
C ALA A 2 -22.10 -2.26 17.54
N PRO A 3 -21.91 -3.18 16.57
CA PRO A 3 -20.67 -3.94 16.47
C PRO A 3 -19.50 -2.98 16.22
N ILE A 4 -18.43 -3.15 16.98
CA ILE A 4 -17.17 -2.43 16.74
C ILE A 4 -16.61 -3.01 15.43
N PRO A 5 -16.41 -2.20 14.38
CA PRO A 5 -15.82 -2.70 13.15
C PRO A 5 -14.43 -3.25 13.48
N THR A 6 -14.21 -4.52 13.14
CA THR A 6 -12.87 -5.11 13.25
C THR A 6 -11.98 -4.37 12.25
N PRO A 7 -10.89 -3.73 12.69
CA PRO A 7 -9.98 -3.10 11.74
C PRO A 7 -9.50 -4.15 10.74
N PRO A 8 -9.43 -3.82 9.43
CA PRO A 8 -8.97 -4.76 8.43
C PRO A 8 -7.61 -5.30 8.82
N ALA A 9 -7.46 -6.63 8.82
CA ALA A 9 -6.18 -7.27 9.09
C ALA A 9 -5.16 -6.83 8.03
N GLN A 10 -3.91 -6.65 8.44
CA GLN A 10 -2.84 -6.43 7.47
C GLN A 10 -2.66 -7.71 6.64
N PRO A 11 -2.71 -7.63 5.31
CA PRO A 11 -2.40 -8.78 4.45
C PRO A 11 -1.01 -9.33 4.74
N ASP A 12 -0.88 -10.65 4.76
CA ASP A 12 0.42 -11.33 4.80
C ASP A 12 0.99 -11.37 3.37
N ASP A 13 1.57 -10.24 2.96
CA ASP A 13 1.99 -10.02 1.60
C ASP A 13 3.34 -9.31 1.52
N ALA A 14 4.13 -9.69 0.52
CA ALA A 14 5.52 -9.27 0.40
C ALA A 14 5.64 -7.95 -0.36
N THR A 15 5.85 -6.85 0.36
CA THR A 15 6.00 -5.50 -0.22
C THR A 15 7.10 -5.42 -1.29
N GLY A 16 8.15 -6.23 -1.20
CA GLY A 16 9.21 -6.32 -2.22
C GLY A 16 8.72 -6.78 -3.59
N ALA A 17 7.61 -7.53 -3.67
CA ALA A 17 7.05 -8.05 -4.92
C ALA A 17 6.43 -6.97 -5.82
N TYR A 18 6.26 -5.74 -5.32
CA TYR A 18 5.70 -4.61 -6.06
C TYR A 18 6.74 -3.74 -6.75
N VAL A 19 8.01 -3.82 -6.34
CA VAL A 19 9.08 -3.00 -6.91
C VAL A 19 9.32 -3.38 -8.38
N GLY A 20 9.39 -2.37 -9.25
CA GLY A 20 9.53 -2.55 -10.69
C GLY A 20 8.22 -2.74 -11.45
N LEU A 21 7.07 -2.89 -10.76
CA LEU A 21 5.76 -2.86 -11.40
C LEU A 21 5.36 -1.43 -11.75
N THR A 22 4.49 -1.27 -12.75
CA THR A 22 3.79 -0.01 -12.96
C THR A 22 2.87 0.28 -11.79
N ALA A 23 2.60 1.56 -11.51
CA ALA A 23 1.69 1.95 -10.44
C ALA A 23 0.32 1.26 -10.59
N GLU A 24 -0.24 1.23 -11.81
CA GLU A 24 -1.54 0.61 -12.09
C GLU A 24 -1.54 -0.89 -11.78
N THR A 25 -0.51 -1.64 -12.22
CA THR A 25 -0.41 -3.08 -11.95
C THR A 25 -0.19 -3.34 -10.46
N ALA A 26 0.63 -2.52 -9.80
CA ALA A 26 0.86 -2.62 -8.37
C ALA A 26 -0.42 -2.37 -7.56
N GLU A 27 -1.22 -1.38 -7.95
CA GLU A 27 -2.49 -1.06 -7.32
C GLU A 27 -3.50 -2.20 -7.46
N GLN A 28 -3.69 -2.73 -8.68
CA GLN A 28 -4.59 -3.86 -8.92
C GLN A 28 -4.19 -5.07 -8.08
N ARG A 29 -2.91 -5.46 -8.18
CA ARG A 29 -2.38 -6.57 -7.41
C ARG A 29 -2.56 -6.38 -5.91
N ALA A 30 -2.32 -5.17 -5.39
CA ALA A 30 -2.51 -4.89 -3.97
C ALA A 30 -3.97 -5.11 -3.54
N ARG A 31 -4.94 -4.68 -4.35
CA ARG A 31 -6.36 -4.92 -4.06
C ARG A 31 -6.70 -6.41 -4.07
N GLU A 32 -6.14 -7.19 -5.00
CA GLU A 32 -6.30 -8.64 -5.05
C GLU A 32 -5.71 -9.35 -3.82
N HIS A 33 -4.59 -8.85 -3.30
CA HIS A 33 -3.98 -9.33 -2.06
C HIS A 33 -4.69 -8.84 -0.78
N GLY A 34 -5.78 -8.07 -0.90
CA GLY A 34 -6.59 -7.65 0.24
C GLY A 34 -6.16 -6.33 0.89
N TRP A 35 -5.24 -5.57 0.27
CA TRP A 35 -4.92 -4.23 0.72
C TRP A 35 -6.13 -3.32 0.54
N SER A 36 -6.66 -2.79 1.66
CA SER A 36 -7.86 -1.95 1.65
C SER A 36 -7.55 -0.52 1.21
N THR A 37 -6.35 -0.03 1.48
CA THR A 37 -5.90 1.31 1.09
C THR A 37 -4.57 1.20 0.38
N VAL A 38 -4.49 1.79 -0.81
CA VAL A 38 -3.27 1.81 -1.61
C VAL A 38 -2.96 3.26 -1.92
N ARG A 39 -1.74 3.70 -1.63
CA ARG A 39 -1.31 5.09 -1.83
C ARG A 39 -0.05 5.13 -2.68
N ALA A 40 -0.12 5.79 -3.83
CA ALA A 40 1.04 6.14 -4.63
C ALA A 40 1.57 7.53 -4.20
N LEU A 41 2.88 7.63 -4.01
CA LEU A 41 3.60 8.81 -3.56
C LEU A 41 4.71 9.13 -4.55
N ALA A 42 4.96 10.43 -4.77
CA ALA A 42 6.13 10.86 -5.54
C ALA A 42 7.42 10.62 -4.72
N PRO A 43 8.59 10.49 -5.38
CA PRO A 43 9.85 10.27 -4.68
C PRO A 43 10.15 11.37 -3.67
N GLY A 44 10.52 10.98 -2.46
CA GLY A 44 10.83 11.93 -1.37
C GLY A 44 9.62 12.61 -0.72
N THR A 45 8.39 12.15 -1.01
CA THR A 45 7.21 12.64 -0.28
C THR A 45 7.31 12.29 1.21
N VAL A 46 7.36 13.31 2.06
CA VAL A 46 7.34 13.15 3.52
C VAL A 46 5.90 12.91 3.95
N VAL A 47 5.65 11.78 4.61
CA VAL A 47 4.34 11.39 5.14
C VAL A 47 4.44 11.20 6.64
N THR A 48 3.35 11.48 7.36
CA THR A 48 3.28 11.19 8.79
C THR A 48 3.38 9.69 9.04
N MET A 49 3.98 9.32 10.18
CA MET A 49 4.15 7.93 10.62
C MET A 49 2.87 7.32 11.21
N GLU A 50 1.70 7.89 10.92
CA GLU A 50 0.43 7.35 11.41
C GLU A 50 0.21 5.97 10.80
N PHE A 51 0.16 4.92 11.62
CA PHE A 51 -0.10 3.58 11.13
C PHE A 51 -1.57 3.40 10.74
N GLN A 52 -1.84 2.80 9.59
CA GLN A 52 -3.18 2.42 9.18
C GLN A 52 -3.21 0.98 8.67
N ALA A 53 -3.79 0.09 9.48
CA ALA A 53 -3.95 -1.32 9.10
C ALA A 53 -4.62 -1.48 7.74
N GLY A 54 -4.09 -2.38 6.91
CA GLY A 54 -4.56 -2.60 5.54
C GLY A 54 -4.15 -1.52 4.54
N ARG A 55 -3.21 -0.62 4.91
CA ARG A 55 -2.62 0.35 3.98
C ARG A 55 -1.27 -0.12 3.46
N ILE A 56 -1.07 0.04 2.16
CA ILE A 56 0.23 -0.09 1.50
C ILE A 56 0.58 1.21 0.78
N ASN A 57 1.86 1.58 0.84
CA ASN A 57 2.39 2.76 0.19
C ASN A 57 3.37 2.35 -0.90
N PHE A 58 3.27 3.02 -2.04
CA PHE A 58 4.21 2.93 -3.14
C PHE A 58 4.89 4.28 -3.34
N GLU A 59 6.21 4.30 -3.38
CA GLU A 59 6.95 5.39 -3.99
C GLU A 59 7.07 5.10 -5.48
N VAL A 60 6.53 5.99 -6.30
CA VAL A 60 6.43 5.82 -7.76
C VAL A 60 7.27 6.89 -8.44
N ASP A 61 8.18 6.47 -9.30
CA ASP A 61 9.05 7.31 -10.12
C ASP A 61 8.80 6.96 -11.59
N GLY A 62 8.43 7.96 -12.41
CA GLY A 62 8.14 7.72 -13.83
C GLY A 62 7.03 6.68 -14.09
N GLY A 63 6.08 6.54 -13.16
CA GLY A 63 5.00 5.55 -13.25
C GLY A 63 5.36 4.14 -12.78
N VAL A 64 6.58 3.92 -12.27
CA VAL A 64 7.07 2.62 -11.79
C VAL A 64 7.35 2.68 -10.29
N VAL A 65 6.95 1.63 -9.57
CA VAL A 65 7.20 1.51 -8.12
C VAL A 65 8.70 1.31 -7.87
N ARG A 66 9.32 2.24 -7.14
CA ARG A 66 10.72 2.17 -6.69
C ARG A 66 10.86 1.61 -5.29
N ARG A 67 9.88 1.89 -4.44
CA ARG A 67 9.87 1.43 -3.04
C ARG A 67 8.43 1.14 -2.63
N CYS A 68 8.27 0.14 -1.77
CA CYS A 68 6.98 -0.27 -1.24
C CYS A 68 7.10 -0.55 0.25
N TRP A 69 6.13 -0.09 1.05
CA TRP A 69 6.09 -0.33 2.50
C TRP A 69 4.67 -0.33 3.04
N THR A 70 4.47 -1.07 4.13
CA THR A 70 3.21 -1.08 4.88
C THR A 70 3.00 0.26 5.56
N GLY A 71 1.76 0.73 5.54
CA GLY A 71 1.34 2.01 6.05
C GLY A 71 0.72 1.90 7.42
#